data_AF-M4PHI1-F1
#
_entry.id   AF-M4PHI1-F1
#
_cell.length_a   1.000
_cell.length_b   1.000
_cell.length_c   1.000
_cell.angle_alpha   90.00
_cell.angle_beta   90.00
_cell.angle_gamma   90.00
#
_symmetry.space_group_name_H-M   'P 1'
#
loop_
_entity.id
_entity.type
_entity.pdbx_description
1 polymer ?
#
loop_
_entity_poly.entity_id
_entity_poly.type
_entity_poly.pdbx_seq_one_letter_code
_entity_poly.pdbx_strand_id
1 'polypeptide(L)'
;VLEHLITTEVISVNEEITTPEGKKTTLTAEALTSGKYGVVKALIKNSADVNASPEPAITLGIQGRCFQGSKAIKHLKRVVEAGAHINTPTGSMSPLAAAVQAANEASNLKEANKIVNFLLHRGADLSSTEHTGTPALHLATAAGNHRTAMLLLDKG
;
A
#
# COMPACT_ATOMS: atom_id res chain seq x y z
N VAL A 1 -10.77 11.84 -19.81
CA VAL A 1 -9.60 11.46 -20.65
C VAL A 1 -9.17 10.04 -20.36
N LEU A 2 -8.64 9.70 -19.18
CA LEU A 2 -8.19 8.32 -18.88
C LEU A 2 -9.27 7.23 -19.10
N GLU A 3 -10.48 7.40 -18.55
CA GLU A 3 -11.58 6.43 -18.78
C GLU A 3 -11.90 6.28 -20.27
N HIS A 4 -11.92 7.39 -21.03
CA HIS A 4 -12.16 7.36 -22.47
C HIS A 4 -11.07 6.56 -23.19
N LEU A 5 -9.79 6.80 -22.88
CA LEU A 5 -8.64 6.09 -23.49
C LEU A 5 -8.67 4.59 -23.23
N ILE A 6 -9.10 4.17 -22.04
CA ILE A 6 -9.28 2.75 -21.69
C ILE A 6 -10.45 2.16 -22.47
N THR A 7 -11.61 2.84 -22.52
CA THR A 7 -12.79 2.34 -23.24
C THR A 7 -12.60 2.28 -24.75
N THR A 8 -11.70 3.07 -25.31
CA THR A 8 -11.35 3.04 -26.74
C THR A 8 -10.21 2.06 -27.06
N GLU A 9 -9.78 1.25 -26.08
CA GLU A 9 -8.66 0.30 -26.19
C GLU A 9 -7.34 0.93 -26.66
N VAL A 10 -7.17 2.24 -26.46
CA VAL A 10 -5.94 2.96 -26.82
C VAL A 10 -4.82 2.66 -25.81
N ILE A 11 -5.20 2.30 -24.58
CA ILE A 11 -4.29 1.92 -23.51
C ILE A 11 -4.85 0.68 -22.84
N SER A 12 -4.04 -0.38 -22.73
CA SER A 12 -4.43 -1.54 -21.92
C SER A 12 -4.29 -1.20 -20.44
N VAL A 13 -5.32 -1.47 -19.64
CA VAL A 13 -5.34 -1.15 -18.20
C VAL A 13 -4.21 -1.83 -17.42
N ASN A 14 -3.74 -2.97 -17.93
CA ASN A 14 -2.69 -3.80 -17.33
C ASN A 14 -1.40 -3.77 -18.16
N GLU A 15 -1.23 -2.76 -19.02
CA GLU A 15 -0.02 -2.61 -19.80
C GLU A 15 1.19 -2.34 -18.89
N GLU A 16 2.28 -3.05 -19.18
CA GLU A 16 3.58 -2.78 -18.58
C GLU A 16 4.15 -1.52 -19.25
N ILE A 17 4.39 -0.49 -18.44
CA ILE A 17 5.04 0.75 -18.88
C ILE A 17 6.46 0.80 -18.34
N THR A 18 7.32 1.52 -19.05
CA THR A 18 8.69 1.81 -18.59
C THR A 18 8.76 3.26 -18.14
N THR A 19 9.15 3.48 -16.88
CA THR A 19 9.37 4.84 -16.36
C THR A 19 10.59 5.48 -17.02
N PRO A 20 10.78 6.82 -16.92
CA PRO A 20 11.97 7.49 -17.44
C PRO A 20 13.29 6.91 -16.90
N GLU A 21 13.26 6.31 -15.71
CA GLU A 21 14.40 5.65 -15.06
C GLU A 21 14.65 4.22 -15.55
N GLY A 22 13.89 3.75 -16.55
CA GLY A 22 14.01 2.40 -17.11
C GLY A 22 13.34 1.32 -16.27
N LYS A 23 12.55 1.69 -15.24
CA LYS A 23 11.85 0.72 -14.40
C LYS A 23 10.56 0.27 -15.08
N LYS A 24 10.37 -1.05 -15.18
CA LYS A 24 9.12 -1.67 -15.60
C LYS A 24 8.08 -1.60 -14.47
N THR A 25 6.89 -1.09 -14.78
CA THR A 25 5.79 -0.91 -13.82
C THR A 25 4.43 -0.94 -14.53
N THR A 26 3.34 -0.73 -13.79
CA THR A 26 1.99 -0.59 -14.35
C THR A 26 1.42 0.78 -14.04
N LEU A 27 0.38 1.19 -14.79
CA LEU A 27 -0.34 2.44 -14.54
C LEU A 27 -0.88 2.53 -13.10
N THR A 28 -1.33 1.39 -12.55
CA THR A 28 -1.87 1.32 -11.18
C THR A 28 -0.77 1.56 -10.15
N ALA A 29 0.40 0.94 -10.32
CA ALA A 29 1.54 1.11 -9.42
C ALA A 29 2.09 2.54 -9.46
N GLU A 30 2.18 3.14 -10.65
CA GLU A 30 2.57 4.54 -10.81
C GLU A 30 1.57 5.48 -10.13
N ALA A 31 0.27 5.28 -10.36
CA ALA A 31 -0.77 6.08 -9.73
C ALA A 31 -0.79 5.98 -8.20
N LEU A 32 -0.50 4.79 -7.65
CA LEU A 32 -0.36 4.57 -6.20
C LEU A 32 0.82 5.35 -5.64
N THR A 33 1.99 5.22 -6.25
CA THR A 33 3.25 5.89 -5.87
C THR A 33 3.14 7.41 -5.96
N SER A 34 2.48 7.90 -7.00
CA SER A 34 2.22 9.33 -7.23
C SER A 34 1.06 9.91 -6.41
N GLY A 35 0.43 9.12 -5.53
CA GLY A 35 -0.65 9.58 -4.66
C GLY A 35 -1.97 9.91 -5.37
N LYS A 36 -2.14 9.47 -6.63
CA LYS A 36 -3.27 9.80 -7.49
C LYS A 36 -4.42 8.81 -7.29
N TYR A 37 -5.00 8.77 -6.09
CA TYR A 37 -6.09 7.82 -5.78
C TYR A 37 -7.28 7.89 -6.75
N GLY A 38 -7.60 9.07 -7.29
CA GLY A 38 -8.65 9.21 -8.31
C GLY A 38 -8.38 8.36 -9.57
N VAL A 39 -7.11 8.30 -9.99
CA VAL A 39 -6.63 7.46 -11.09
C VAL A 39 -6.67 5.98 -10.68
N VAL A 40 -6.14 5.63 -9.51
CA VAL A 40 -6.21 4.26 -8.95
C VAL A 40 -7.65 3.73 -8.96
N LYS A 41 -8.60 4.55 -8.51
CA LYS A 41 -10.03 4.20 -8.50
C LYS A 41 -10.57 3.95 -9.91
N ALA A 42 -10.20 4.76 -10.90
CA ALA A 42 -10.62 4.58 -12.28
C ALA A 42 -10.02 3.30 -12.90
N LEU A 43 -8.75 3.02 -12.63
CA LEU A 43 -8.06 1.81 -13.08
C LEU A 43 -8.70 0.54 -12.48
N ILE A 44 -8.91 0.50 -11.16
CA ILE A 44 -9.59 -0.64 -10.49
C ILE A 44 -11.00 -0.86 -11.06
N LYS A 45 -11.75 0.20 -11.36
CA LYS A 45 -13.08 0.08 -11.99
C LYS A 45 -13.04 -0.56 -13.38
N ASN A 46 -11.93 -0.44 -14.08
CA ASN A 46 -11.68 -1.04 -15.39
C ASN A 46 -10.87 -2.34 -15.25
N SER A 47 -10.97 -3.03 -14.11
CA SER A 47 -10.35 -4.35 -13.89
C SER A 47 -8.82 -4.35 -13.94
N ALA A 48 -8.18 -3.27 -13.49
CA ALA A 48 -6.74 -3.25 -13.31
C ALA A 48 -6.29 -4.33 -12.30
N ASP A 49 -5.27 -5.09 -12.66
CA ASP A 49 -4.56 -5.98 -11.77
C ASP A 49 -3.62 -5.16 -10.88
N VAL A 50 -4.01 -5.02 -9.61
CA VAL A 50 -3.24 -4.29 -8.60
C VAL A 50 -1.93 -5.01 -8.23
N ASN A 51 -1.76 -6.28 -8.57
CA ASN A 51 -0.58 -7.08 -8.24
C ASN A 51 0.39 -7.26 -9.42
N ALA A 52 0.12 -6.63 -10.57
CA ALA A 52 0.95 -6.76 -11.76
C ALA A 52 2.32 -6.04 -11.67
N SER A 53 2.57 -5.28 -10.59
CA SER A 53 3.87 -4.67 -10.30
C SER A 53 4.66 -5.53 -9.30
N PRO A 54 6.01 -5.56 -9.38
CA PRO A 54 6.82 -6.27 -8.39
C PRO A 54 6.60 -5.77 -6.96
N GLU A 55 6.33 -4.47 -6.81
CA GLU A 55 6.09 -3.86 -5.52
C GLU A 55 4.61 -3.98 -5.09
N PRO A 56 4.35 -4.31 -3.82
CA PRO A 56 2.99 -4.53 -3.34
C PRO A 56 2.14 -3.25 -3.44
N ALA A 57 0.95 -3.33 -4.04
CA ALA A 57 0.08 -2.16 -4.21
C ALA A 57 -0.27 -1.44 -2.89
N ILE A 58 -0.43 -2.17 -1.79
CA ILE A 58 -0.70 -1.55 -0.49
C ILE A 58 0.53 -0.75 -0.03
N THR A 59 1.74 -1.33 -0.14
CA THR A 59 2.99 -0.64 0.18
C THR A 59 3.16 0.64 -0.65
N LEU A 60 2.98 0.55 -1.98
CA LEU A 60 3.03 1.70 -2.89
C LEU A 60 2.00 2.77 -2.52
N GLY A 61 0.77 2.36 -2.19
CA GLY A 61 -0.29 3.28 -1.80
C GLY A 61 -0.06 3.95 -0.44
N ILE A 62 0.63 3.29 0.49
CA ILE A 62 1.04 3.88 1.76
C ILE A 62 2.14 4.91 1.52
N GLN A 63 3.23 4.53 0.84
CA GLN A 63 4.37 5.40 0.56
C GLN A 63 3.99 6.60 -0.31
N GLY A 64 3.17 6.37 -1.34
CA GLY A 64 2.61 7.42 -2.19
C GLY A 64 1.48 8.23 -1.56
N ARG A 65 1.13 7.96 -0.28
CA ARG A 65 0.11 8.70 0.47
C ARG A 65 -1.30 8.65 -0.16
N CYS A 66 -1.62 7.58 -0.89
CA CYS A 66 -2.97 7.32 -1.41
C CYS A 66 -3.98 7.04 -0.29
N PHE A 67 -3.51 6.55 0.85
CA PHE A 67 -4.34 6.17 2.01
C PHE A 67 -4.20 7.17 3.16
N GLN A 68 -4.55 8.43 2.94
CA GLN A 68 -4.45 9.48 3.97
C GLN A 68 -5.80 10.18 4.25
N GLY A 69 -5.86 10.86 5.40
CA GLY A 69 -7.03 11.63 5.84
C GLY A 69 -8.27 10.78 6.11
N SER A 70 -9.44 11.41 6.14
CA SER A 70 -10.71 10.78 6.51
C SER A 70 -11.14 9.62 5.59
N LYS A 71 -10.55 9.51 4.39
CA LYS A 71 -10.86 8.46 3.42
C LYS A 71 -9.81 7.35 3.37
N ALA A 72 -8.74 7.40 4.18
CA ALA A 72 -7.64 6.45 4.18
C ALA A 72 -8.11 4.98 4.13
N ILE A 73 -8.95 4.58 5.08
CA ILE A 73 -9.47 3.21 5.16
C ILE A 73 -10.41 2.86 4.00
N LYS A 74 -11.21 3.81 3.51
CA LYS A 74 -12.07 3.59 2.33
C LYS A 74 -11.23 3.38 1.07
N HIS A 75 -10.11 4.07 0.95
CA HIS A 75 -9.20 3.96 -0.17
C HIS A 75 -8.44 2.62 -0.12
N LEU A 76 -7.86 2.30 1.03
CA LEU A 76 -7.17 1.02 1.27
C LEU A 76 -8.10 -0.17 1.06
N LYS A 77 -9.31 -0.14 1.63
CA LYS A 77 -10.30 -1.20 1.48
C LYS A 77 -10.62 -1.49 0.01
N ARG A 78 -10.71 -0.47 -0.84
CA ARG A 78 -10.95 -0.65 -2.28
C ARG A 78 -9.79 -1.34 -3.00
N VAL A 79 -8.55 -1.02 -2.63
CA VAL A 79 -7.36 -1.67 -3.20
C VAL A 79 -7.30 -3.13 -2.75
N VAL A 80 -7.63 -3.43 -1.49
CA VAL A 80 -7.74 -4.80 -0.98
C VAL A 80 -8.90 -5.58 -1.64
N GLU A 81 -10.06 -4.95 -1.83
CA GLU A 81 -11.20 -5.56 -2.54
C GLU A 81 -10.91 -5.81 -4.03
N ALA A 82 -9.93 -5.10 -4.61
CA ALA A 82 -9.43 -5.35 -5.96
C ALA A 82 -8.37 -6.48 -6.01
N GLY A 83 -8.13 -7.17 -4.89
CA GLY A 83 -7.23 -8.32 -4.82
C GLY A 83 -5.81 -8.01 -4.34
N ALA A 84 -5.52 -6.80 -3.86
CA ALA A 84 -4.18 -6.48 -3.39
C ALA A 84 -3.77 -7.36 -2.20
N HIS A 85 -2.59 -7.96 -2.30
CA HIS A 85 -2.09 -8.85 -1.25
C HIS A 85 -1.82 -8.11 0.06
N ILE A 86 -2.34 -8.66 1.16
CA ILE A 86 -2.11 -8.17 2.52
C ILE A 86 -0.69 -8.51 2.99
N ASN A 87 -0.17 -9.65 2.55
CA ASN A 87 1.15 -10.17 2.87
C ASN A 87 1.99 -10.28 1.60
N THR A 88 3.31 -10.30 1.77
CA THR A 88 4.25 -10.36 0.66
C THR A 88 5.36 -11.35 0.95
N PRO A 89 6.04 -11.87 -0.09
CA PRO A 89 7.20 -12.73 0.13
C PRO A 89 8.30 -12.01 0.91
N THR A 90 9.08 -12.80 1.66
CA THR A 90 10.25 -12.33 2.39
C THR A 90 11.23 -11.61 1.46
N GLY A 91 11.87 -10.55 1.96
CA GLY A 91 12.81 -9.71 1.19
C GLY A 91 12.16 -8.54 0.44
N SER A 92 10.84 -8.44 0.45
CA SER A 92 10.11 -7.25 0.01
C SER A 92 9.63 -6.42 1.20
N MET A 93 9.37 -5.13 0.99
CA MET A 93 8.71 -4.31 2.00
C MET A 93 7.25 -4.70 2.14
N SER A 94 6.94 -5.33 3.26
CA SER A 94 5.57 -5.75 3.56
C SER A 94 4.64 -4.56 3.78
N PRO A 95 3.33 -4.71 3.46
CA PRO A 95 2.33 -3.70 3.75
C PRO A 95 2.26 -3.31 5.23
N LEU A 96 2.46 -4.26 6.15
CA LEU A 96 2.45 -4.01 7.58
C LEU A 96 3.67 -3.18 8.00
N ALA A 97 4.88 -3.55 7.58
CA ALA A 97 6.08 -2.77 7.88
C ALA A 97 5.99 -1.35 7.29
N ALA A 98 5.45 -1.19 6.07
CA ALA A 98 5.20 0.11 5.47
C ALA A 98 4.20 0.95 6.28
N ALA A 99 3.11 0.34 6.75
CA ALA A 99 2.15 1.03 7.61
C ALA A 99 2.77 1.48 8.94
N VAL A 100 3.66 0.68 9.52
CA VAL A 100 4.37 1.03 10.76
C VAL A 100 5.35 2.17 10.53
N GLN A 101 6.16 2.14 9.46
CA GLN A 101 7.06 3.27 9.13
C GLN A 101 6.27 4.57 8.93
N ALA A 102 5.19 4.51 8.13
CA ALA A 102 4.32 5.67 7.95
C ALA A 102 3.70 6.16 9.26
N ALA A 103 3.35 5.26 10.19
CA ALA A 103 2.84 5.62 11.51
C ALA A 103 3.91 6.24 12.42
N ASN A 104 5.17 5.86 12.29
CA ASN A 104 6.28 6.45 13.04
C ASN A 104 6.56 7.89 12.61
N GLU A 105 6.32 8.22 11.34
CA GLU A 105 6.52 9.57 10.78
C GLU A 105 5.26 10.44 10.84
N ALA A 106 4.11 9.87 11.22
CA ALA A 106 2.83 10.56 11.17
C ALA A 106 2.65 11.55 12.32
N SER A 107 2.27 12.80 11.99
CA SER A 107 1.87 13.80 12.99
C SER A 107 0.57 13.43 13.74
N ASN A 108 -0.23 12.49 13.20
CA ASN A 108 -1.46 12.00 13.83
C ASN A 108 -1.43 10.46 13.92
N LEU A 109 -0.87 9.98 15.04
CA LEU A 109 -0.75 8.56 15.34
C LEU A 109 -2.10 7.81 15.34
N LYS A 110 -3.19 8.47 15.74
CA LYS A 110 -4.52 7.83 15.78
C LYS A 110 -5.00 7.47 14.38
N GLU A 111 -4.81 8.37 13.41
CA GLU A 111 -5.19 8.10 12.02
C GLU A 111 -4.25 7.08 11.37
N ALA A 112 -2.94 7.20 11.59
CA ALA A 112 -1.98 6.25 11.02
C ALA A 112 -2.19 4.82 11.54
N ASN A 113 -2.47 4.67 12.83
CA ASN A 113 -2.72 3.35 13.43
C ASN A 113 -4.01 2.70 12.92
N LYS A 114 -4.92 3.43 12.25
CA LYS A 114 -6.07 2.80 11.59
C LYS A 114 -5.62 1.89 10.45
N ILE A 115 -4.58 2.26 9.70
CA ILE A 115 -4.05 1.45 8.61
C ILE A 115 -3.41 0.18 9.17
N VAL A 116 -2.53 0.33 10.17
CA VAL A 116 -1.91 -0.81 10.87
C VAL A 116 -2.99 -1.74 11.40
N ASN A 117 -3.98 -1.21 12.11
CA ASN A 117 -5.07 -2.00 12.66
C ASN A 117 -5.90 -2.70 11.58
N PHE A 118 -6.19 -2.02 10.46
CA PHE A 118 -6.91 -2.62 9.34
C PHE A 118 -6.15 -3.81 8.74
N LEU A 119 -4.84 -3.67 8.53
CA LEU A 119 -4.01 -4.75 7.99
C LEU A 119 -3.95 -5.95 8.93
N LEU A 120 -3.77 -5.74 10.24
CA LEU A 120 -3.81 -6.81 11.24
C LEU A 120 -5.16 -7.53 11.25
N HIS A 121 -6.27 -6.80 11.17
CA HIS A 121 -7.61 -7.41 11.06
C HIS A 121 -7.82 -8.19 9.75
N ARG A 122 -7.00 -7.95 8.72
CA ARG A 122 -7.01 -8.69 7.45
C ARG A 122 -5.99 -9.83 7.40
N GLY A 123 -5.36 -10.17 8.54
CA GLY A 123 -4.41 -11.27 8.63
C GLY A 123 -3.01 -10.91 8.13
N ALA A 124 -2.59 -9.65 8.33
CA ALA A 124 -1.20 -9.28 8.10
C ALA A 124 -0.26 -10.07 9.01
N ASP A 125 0.80 -10.61 8.43
CA ASP A 125 1.81 -11.42 9.10
C ASP A 125 2.66 -10.53 10.03
N LEU A 126 2.65 -10.84 11.32
CA LEU A 126 3.43 -10.11 12.34
C LEU A 126 4.94 -10.32 12.20
N SER A 127 5.37 -11.42 11.57
CA SER A 127 6.77 -11.69 11.27
C SER A 127 7.27 -10.95 10.03
N SER A 128 6.39 -10.25 9.33
CA SER A 128 6.74 -9.50 8.13
C SER A 128 7.74 -8.38 8.41
N THR A 129 8.60 -8.16 7.42
CA THR A 129 9.74 -7.26 7.54
C THR A 129 9.66 -6.10 6.54
N GLU A 130 10.53 -5.12 6.74
CA GLU A 130 10.90 -4.18 5.68
C GLU A 130 12.04 -4.75 4.80
N HIS A 131 12.53 -3.96 3.84
CA HIS A 131 13.54 -4.34 2.85
C HIS A 131 14.85 -4.90 3.42
N THR A 132 15.32 -4.41 4.57
CA THR A 132 16.55 -4.89 5.23
C THR A 132 16.31 -6.06 6.20
N GLY A 133 15.07 -6.56 6.26
CA GLY A 133 14.71 -7.69 7.12
C GLY A 133 14.32 -7.29 8.54
N THR A 134 14.14 -6.00 8.84
CA THR A 134 13.72 -5.55 10.18
C THR A 134 12.22 -5.84 10.37
N PRO A 135 11.80 -6.58 11.42
CA PRO A 135 10.39 -6.85 11.66
C PRO A 135 9.59 -5.59 12.01
N ALA A 136 8.31 -5.58 11.65
CA ALA A 136 7.41 -4.44 11.90
C ALA A 136 7.39 -3.98 13.38
N LEU A 137 7.43 -4.91 14.33
CA LEU A 137 7.49 -4.58 15.77
C LEU A 137 8.77 -3.82 16.13
N HIS A 138 9.92 -4.24 15.60
CA HIS A 138 11.21 -3.59 15.88
C HIS A 138 11.23 -2.16 15.34
N LEU A 139 10.61 -1.91 14.18
CA LEU A 139 10.45 -0.56 13.63
C LEU A 139 9.63 0.34 14.56
N ALA A 140 8.53 -0.16 15.11
CA ALA A 140 7.70 0.59 16.05
C ALA A 140 8.46 0.91 17.35
N THR A 141 9.20 -0.06 17.89
CA THR A 141 9.97 0.12 19.14
C THR A 141 11.15 1.06 18.96
N ALA A 142 11.89 0.95 17.84
CA ALA A 142 13.05 1.80 17.56
C ALA A 142 12.65 3.28 17.41
N ALA A 143 11.45 3.55 16.90
CA ALA A 143 10.89 4.89 16.81
C ALA A 143 10.23 5.40 18.11
N GLY A 144 10.19 4.59 19.18
CA GLY A 144 9.48 4.93 20.42
C GLY A 144 7.96 5.00 20.26
N ASN A 145 7.39 4.41 19.20
CA ASN A 145 5.96 4.43 18.94
C ASN A 145 5.22 3.36 19.75
N HIS A 146 5.13 3.60 21.06
CA HIS A 146 4.55 2.65 22.03
C HIS A 146 3.13 2.22 21.66
N ARG A 147 2.32 3.12 21.09
CA ARG A 147 0.94 2.81 20.70
C ARG A 147 0.88 1.80 19.56
N THR A 148 1.76 1.93 18.58
CA THR A 148 1.84 0.98 17.45
C THR A 148 2.46 -0.33 17.89
N ALA A 149 3.50 -0.29 18.73
CA ALA A 149 4.09 -1.50 19.29
C ALA A 149 3.07 -2.32 20.09
N MET A 150 2.27 -1.66 20.95
CA MET A 150 1.23 -2.33 21.72
C MET A 150 0.12 -2.91 20.83
N LEU A 151 -0.27 -2.22 19.76
CA LEU A 151 -1.24 -2.74 18.80
C LEU A 151 -0.74 -4.02 18.09
N LEU A 152 0.56 -4.10 17.80
CA LEU A 152 1.17 -5.30 17.22
C LEU A 152 1.18 -6.45 18.22
N LEU A 153 1.61 -6.19 19.47
CA LEU A 153 1.64 -7.18 20.56
C LEU A 153 0.25 -7.71 20.92
N ASP A 154 -0.78 -6.86 20.92
CA ASP A 154 -2.17 -7.27 21.19
C ASP A 154 -2.73 -8.25 20.14
N LYS A 155 -2.10 -8.31 18.97
CA LYS A 155 -2.51 -9.19 17.87
C LYS A 155 -1.61 -10.43 17.71
N GLY A 156 -0.52 -10.55 18.49
CA GLY A 156 0.34 -11.74 18.57
C GLY A 156 1.61 -11.52 19.38
#